data_AF-A0A7W1CC50-F1
#
_entry.id   AF-A0A7W1CC50-F1
#
_cell.length_a   1.000
_cell.length_b   1.000
_cell.length_c   1.000
_cell.angle_alpha   90.00
_cell.angle_beta   90.00
_cell.angle_gamma   90.00
#
_symmetry.space_group_name_H-M   'P 1'
#
loop_
_entity.id
_entity.type
_entity.pdbx_description
1 polymer ?
#
loop_
_entity_poly.entity_id
_entity_poly.type
_entity_poly.pdbx_seq_one_letter_code
_entity_poly.pdbx_strand_id
1 'polypeptide(L)'
;MNQQITIEVSEQVWRRANILAQRNQSKPEHVLGEWLEETVSETQIEDLTDEEILALTENKFDDEQQNNFSLLLEHNREGTLNDERKRELDEMMRIYENGLLRKSKALRVAVERGLIAPLAG
;
A
#
# COMPACT_ATOMS: atom_id res chain seq x y z
N MET A 1 1.39 16.03 -19.01
CA MET A 1 0.83 17.41 -19.03
C MET A 1 0.59 17.79 -17.58
N ASN A 2 1.02 18.96 -17.13
CA ASN A 2 0.87 19.37 -15.72
C ASN A 2 -0.21 20.45 -15.61
N GLN A 3 -1.06 20.36 -14.59
CA GLN A 3 -2.03 21.40 -14.24
C GLN A 3 -1.80 21.89 -12.82
N GLN A 4 -2.01 23.19 -12.59
CA GLN A 4 -1.95 23.79 -11.26
C GLN A 4 -3.37 23.92 -10.71
N ILE A 5 -3.57 23.38 -9.51
CA ILE A 5 -4.83 23.45 -8.78
C ILE A 5 -4.58 24.04 -7.39
N THR A 6 -5.58 24.70 -6.82
CA THR A 6 -5.56 25.12 -5.41
C THR A 6 -6.38 24.12 -4.61
N ILE A 7 -5.81 23.58 -3.54
CA ILE A 7 -6.47 22.62 -2.65
C ILE A 7 -6.40 23.13 -1.22
N GLU A 8 -7.48 22.93 -0.46
CA GLU A 8 -7.45 23.13 0.99
C GLU A 8 -7.04 21.82 1.65
N VAL A 9 -6.04 21.89 2.53
CA VAL A 9 -5.53 20.73 3.27
C VAL A 9 -5.65 20.98 4.77
N SER A 10 -5.76 19.90 5.55
CA SER A 10 -5.78 20.04 7.00
C SER A 10 -4.42 20.50 7.54
N GLU A 11 -4.44 21.18 8.68
CA GLU A 11 -3.26 21.60 9.46
C GLU A 11 -2.26 20.45 9.67
N GLN A 12 -2.77 19.23 9.90
CA GLN A 12 -1.95 18.04 10.10
C GLN A 12 -1.19 17.63 8.83
N VAL A 13 -1.86 17.66 7.67
CA VAL A 13 -1.27 17.32 6.36
C VAL A 13 -0.18 18.34 6.03
N TRP A 14 -0.47 19.63 6.18
CA TRP A 14 0.50 20.71 5.96
C TRP A 14 1.75 20.55 6.84
N ARG A 15 1.55 20.28 8.14
CA ARG A 15 2.67 20.10 9.09
C ARG A 15 3.57 18.93 8.71
N ARG A 16 2.98 17.79 8.32
CA ARG A 16 3.75 16.61 7.91
C ARG A 16 4.53 16.85 6.62
N ALA A 17 3.90 17.48 5.62
CA ALA A 17 4.57 17.84 4.37
C ALA A 17 5.76 18.78 4.63
N ASN A 18 5.59 19.76 5.52
CA ASN A 18 6.66 20.70 5.87
C ASN A 18 7.86 20.02 6.56
N ILE A 19 7.61 19.08 7.46
CA ILE A 19 8.68 18.31 8.12
C ILE A 19 9.49 17.49 7.10
N LEU A 20 8.80 16.79 6.18
CA LEU A 20 9.48 16.00 5.14
C LEU A 20 10.23 16.89 4.14
N ALA A 21 9.63 18.01 3.75
CA ALA A 21 10.23 18.97 2.83
C ALA A 21 11.55 19.53 3.38
N GLN A 22 11.60 19.88 4.66
CA GLN A 22 12.83 20.34 5.32
C GLN A 22 13.93 19.28 5.32
N ARG A 23 13.58 18.01 5.56
CA ARG A 23 14.54 16.90 5.56
C ARG A 23 15.16 16.67 4.18
N ASN A 24 14.36 16.85 3.12
CA ASN A 24 14.75 16.56 1.75
C ASN A 24 15.20 17.82 0.97
N GLN A 25 15.34 18.98 1.64
CA GLN A 25 15.62 20.28 1.00
C GLN A 25 14.66 20.61 -0.16
N SER A 26 13.40 20.22 0.00
CA SER A 26 12.34 20.40 -0.99
C SER A 26 11.30 21.39 -0.48
N LYS A 27 10.32 21.70 -1.34
CA LYS A 27 9.17 22.53 -0.97
C LYS A 27 8.00 21.65 -0.52
N PRO A 28 7.19 22.06 0.47
CA PRO A 28 6.02 21.29 0.91
C PRO A 28 5.06 20.94 -0.23
N GLU A 29 4.89 21.83 -1.21
CA GLU A 29 4.02 21.62 -2.38
C GLU A 29 4.53 20.49 -3.27
N HIS A 30 5.86 20.30 -3.37
CA HIS A 30 6.42 19.20 -4.14
C HIS A 30 6.18 17.86 -3.45
N VAL A 31 6.37 17.80 -2.13
CA VAL A 31 6.07 16.61 -1.32
C VAL A 31 4.59 16.24 -1.39
N LEU A 32 3.70 17.23 -1.33
CA LEU A 32 2.26 17.01 -1.50
C LEU A 32 1.92 16.50 -2.91
N GLY A 33 2.59 17.04 -3.93
CA GLY A 33 2.47 16.56 -5.31
C GLY A 33 2.88 15.10 -5.44
N GLU A 34 4.04 14.72 -4.89
CA GLU A 34 4.52 13.33 -4.89
C GLU A 34 3.53 12.39 -4.19
N TRP A 35 2.95 12.77 -3.05
CA TRP A 35 1.95 11.93 -2.37
C TRP A 35 0.67 11.77 -3.20
N LEU A 36 0.21 12.82 -3.86
CA LEU A 36 -0.93 12.75 -4.77
C LEU A 36 -0.59 11.86 -5.97
N GLU A 37 0.61 11.97 -6.52
CA GLU A 37 1.07 11.19 -7.64
C GLU A 37 1.26 9.72 -7.27
N GLU A 38 1.76 9.39 -6.07
CA GLU A 38 1.77 8.03 -5.51
C GLU A 38 0.35 7.47 -5.39
N THR A 39 -0.58 8.27 -4.88
CA THR A 39 -1.99 7.87 -4.73
C THR A 39 -2.68 7.64 -6.07
N VAL A 40 -2.35 8.44 -7.09
CA VAL A 40 -2.93 8.33 -8.44
C VAL A 40 -2.22 7.26 -9.28
N SER A 41 -0.92 7.05 -9.05
CA SER A 41 -0.12 6.03 -9.72
C SER A 41 -0.40 4.63 -9.20
N GLU A 42 -1.01 4.50 -8.01
CA GLU A 42 -1.76 3.29 -7.68
C GLU A 42 -2.92 3.18 -8.68
N THR A 43 -2.76 2.35 -9.72
CA THR A 43 -3.84 2.01 -10.67
C THR A 43 -5.11 1.75 -9.87
N GLN A 44 -6.15 2.56 -10.10
CA GLN A 44 -7.43 2.35 -9.44
C GLN A 44 -7.89 0.95 -9.81
N ILE A 45 -8.20 0.15 -8.80
CA ILE A 45 -8.55 -1.26 -9.00
C ILE A 45 -9.77 -1.36 -9.92
N GLU A 46 -10.65 -0.36 -9.84
CA GLU A 46 -11.82 -0.17 -10.69
C GLU A 46 -11.51 -0.05 -12.19
N ASP A 47 -10.30 0.35 -12.58
CA ASP A 47 -9.88 0.51 -13.99
C ASP A 47 -9.24 -0.76 -14.57
N LEU A 48 -8.97 -1.76 -13.73
CA LEU A 48 -8.36 -3.02 -14.16
C LEU A 48 -9.34 -3.87 -14.97
N THR A 49 -8.81 -4.69 -15.87
CA THR A 49 -9.58 -5.71 -16.61
C THR A 49 -10.07 -6.81 -15.65
N ASP A 50 -11.07 -7.57 -16.09
CA ASP A 50 -11.61 -8.67 -15.28
C ASP A 50 -10.55 -9.74 -14.95
N GLU A 51 -9.64 -10.01 -15.89
CA GLU A 51 -8.51 -10.94 -15.67
C GLU A 51 -7.54 -10.41 -14.60
N GLU A 52 -7.19 -9.12 -14.66
CA GLU A 52 -6.32 -8.49 -13.66
C GLU A 52 -6.97 -8.42 -12.28
N ILE A 53 -8.28 -8.13 -12.22
CA ILE A 53 -9.07 -8.18 -10.98
C ILE A 53 -9.00 -9.59 -10.38
N LEU A 54 -9.30 -10.63 -11.16
CA LEU A 54 -9.26 -12.01 -10.69
C LEU A 54 -7.86 -12.40 -10.19
N ALA A 55 -6.81 -12.05 -10.93
CA ALA A 55 -5.43 -12.28 -10.49
C ALA A 55 -5.12 -11.59 -9.15
N LEU A 56 -5.59 -10.36 -8.94
CA LEU A 56 -5.43 -9.67 -7.66
C LEU A 56 -6.20 -10.32 -6.50
N THR A 57 -7.35 -10.97 -6.77
CA THR A 57 -8.08 -11.71 -5.74
C THR A 57 -7.35 -12.97 -5.27
N GLU A 58 -6.38 -13.46 -6.03
CA GLU A 58 -5.56 -14.62 -5.67
C GLU A 58 -4.20 -14.22 -5.09
N ASN A 59 -3.87 -12.92 -5.13
CA ASN A 59 -2.57 -12.42 -4.69
C ASN A 59 -2.28 -12.81 -3.22
N LYS A 60 -1.09 -13.35 -3.02
CA LYS A 60 -0.52 -13.81 -1.76
C LYS A 60 0.99 -13.82 -1.90
N PHE A 61 1.70 -13.78 -0.78
CA PHE A 61 3.11 -14.15 -0.78
C PHE A 61 3.31 -15.55 -1.36
N ASP A 62 4.41 -15.70 -2.11
CA ASP A 62 4.88 -17.03 -2.47
C ASP A 62 5.32 -17.80 -1.21
N ASP A 63 5.56 -19.09 -1.37
CA ASP A 63 5.86 -19.96 -0.23
C ASP A 63 7.16 -19.55 0.49
N GLU A 64 8.14 -19.02 -0.24
CA GLU A 64 9.41 -18.57 0.34
C GLU A 64 9.22 -17.29 1.16
N GLN A 65 8.55 -16.29 0.58
CA GLN A 65 8.18 -15.05 1.25
C GLN A 65 7.31 -15.31 2.48
N GLN A 66 6.32 -16.19 2.38
CA GLN A 66 5.44 -16.51 3.49
C GLN A 66 6.19 -17.21 4.64
N ASN A 67 7.11 -18.12 4.32
CA ASN A 67 7.95 -18.77 5.32
C ASN A 67 8.90 -17.78 5.99
N ASN A 68 9.59 -16.95 5.21
CA ASN A 68 10.50 -15.93 5.76
C ASN A 68 9.74 -14.93 6.65
N PHE A 69 8.56 -14.46 6.21
CA PHE A 69 7.72 -13.56 6.99
C PHE A 69 7.30 -14.19 8.33
N SER A 70 6.93 -15.47 8.31
CA SER A 70 6.53 -16.21 9.50
C SER A 70 7.68 -16.35 10.50
N LEU A 71 8.89 -16.65 10.02
CA LEU A 71 10.10 -16.72 10.85
C LEU A 71 10.48 -15.36 11.45
N LEU A 72 10.40 -14.29 10.66
CA LEU A 72 10.67 -12.94 11.15
C LEU A 72 9.66 -12.53 12.23
N LEU A 73 8.38 -12.86 12.06
CA LEU A 73 7.36 -12.59 13.07
C LEU A 73 7.59 -13.38 14.36
N GLU A 74 8.01 -14.64 14.26
CA GLU A 74 8.36 -15.49 15.41
C GLU A 74 9.52 -14.87 16.20
N HIS A 75 10.64 -14.58 15.53
CA HIS A 75 11.80 -13.95 16.16
C HIS A 75 11.51 -12.53 16.69
N ASN A 76 10.60 -11.78 16.05
CA ASN A 76 10.18 -10.47 16.57
C ASN A 76 9.45 -10.62 17.91
N ARG A 77 8.56 -11.62 18.04
CA ARG A 77 7.85 -11.91 19.29
C ARG A 77 8.81 -12.31 20.41
N GLU A 78 9.88 -13.02 20.07
CA GLU A 78 10.93 -13.42 21.00
C GLU A 78 11.92 -12.30 21.33
N GLY A 79 11.89 -11.19 20.59
CA GLY A 79 12.82 -10.06 20.75
C GLY A 79 14.25 -10.36 20.26
N THR A 80 14.41 -11.36 19.39
CA THR A 80 15.73 -11.87 18.94
C THR A 80 16.18 -11.27 17.60
N LEU A 81 15.36 -10.43 16.96
CA LEU A 81 15.73 -9.75 15.72
C LEU A 81 16.81 -8.68 15.93
N ASN A 82 17.84 -8.74 15.09
CA ASN A 82 18.79 -7.64 14.92
C ASN A 82 18.20 -6.52 14.04
N ASP A 83 18.90 -5.39 13.94
CA ASP A 83 18.37 -4.20 13.24
C ASP A 83 18.18 -4.39 11.74
N GLU A 84 18.98 -5.26 11.11
CA GLU A 84 18.82 -5.60 9.70
C GLU A 84 17.53 -6.40 9.46
N ARG A 85 17.31 -7.43 10.28
CA ARG A 85 16.12 -8.27 10.21
C ARG A 85 14.84 -7.54 10.63
N LYS A 86 14.93 -6.54 11.51
CA LYS A 86 13.80 -5.63 11.81
C LYS A 86 13.40 -4.81 10.58
N ARG A 87 14.37 -4.24 9.85
CA ARG A 87 14.09 -3.53 8.60
C ARG A 87 13.49 -4.44 7.54
N GLU A 88 13.98 -5.68 7.44
CA GLU A 88 13.40 -6.70 6.56
C GLU A 88 11.94 -6.98 6.93
N LEU A 89 11.65 -7.19 8.23
CA LEU A 89 10.28 -7.40 8.70
C LEU A 89 9.38 -6.20 8.42
N ASP A 90 9.85 -4.97 8.64
CA ASP A 90 9.08 -3.75 8.38
C ASP A 90 8.69 -3.63 6.90
N GLU A 91 9.62 -3.95 5.99
CA GLU A 91 9.36 -3.95 4.55
C GLU A 91 8.35 -5.05 4.16
N MET A 92 8.53 -6.26 4.69
CA MET A 92 7.58 -7.35 4.44
C MET A 92 6.19 -7.05 4.99
N MET A 93 6.09 -6.42 6.16
CA MET A 93 4.80 -5.96 6.71
C MET A 93 4.13 -4.94 5.78
N ARG A 94 4.88 -3.97 5.25
CA ARG A 94 4.35 -2.98 4.31
C ARG A 94 3.80 -3.62 3.04
N ILE A 95 4.53 -4.57 2.45
CA ILE A 95 4.09 -5.29 1.25
C ILE A 95 2.84 -6.12 1.57
N TYR A 96 2.84 -6.82 2.71
CA TYR A 96 1.72 -7.64 3.15
C TYR A 96 0.44 -6.82 3.35
N GLU A 97 0.53 -5.71 4.06
CA GLU A 97 -0.60 -4.81 4.33
C GLU A 97 -1.15 -4.19 3.04
N ASN A 98 -0.28 -3.72 2.14
CA ASN A 98 -0.71 -3.18 0.84
C ASN A 98 -1.38 -4.29 0.00
N GLY A 99 -0.79 -5.49 -0.04
CA GLY A 99 -1.34 -6.65 -0.72
C GLY A 99 -2.73 -7.03 -0.23
N LEU A 100 -2.95 -7.06 1.09
CA LEU A 100 -4.25 -7.31 1.70
C LEU A 100 -5.28 -6.24 1.32
N LEU A 101 -4.90 -4.97 1.38
CA LEU A 101 -5.78 -3.86 1.01
C LEU A 101 -6.21 -3.98 -0.45
N ARG A 102 -5.26 -4.18 -1.37
CA ARG A 102 -5.55 -4.33 -2.80
C ARG A 102 -6.40 -5.56 -3.07
N LYS A 103 -6.12 -6.69 -2.43
CA LYS A 103 -6.92 -7.91 -2.53
C LYS A 103 -8.37 -7.70 -2.07
N SER A 104 -8.58 -7.02 -0.94
CA SER A 104 -9.93 -6.71 -0.44
C SER A 104 -10.73 -5.83 -1.41
N LYS A 105 -10.09 -4.82 -1.99
CA LYS A 105 -10.69 -3.94 -2.99
C LYS A 105 -11.01 -4.72 -4.27
N ALA A 106 -10.10 -5.58 -4.72
CA ALA A 106 -10.31 -6.43 -5.89
C ALA A 106 -11.46 -7.41 -5.67
N LEU A 107 -11.59 -8.02 -4.49
CA LEU A 107 -12.72 -8.88 -4.13
C LEU A 107 -14.06 -8.14 -4.19
N ARG A 108 -14.12 -6.90 -3.67
CA ARG A 108 -15.32 -6.06 -3.79
C ARG A 108 -15.68 -5.81 -5.26
N VAL A 109 -14.72 -5.37 -6.08
CA VAL A 109 -14.95 -5.10 -7.51
C VAL A 109 -15.34 -6.37 -8.27
N ALA A 110 -14.72 -7.52 -7.95
CA ALA A 110 -15.04 -8.81 -8.55
C ALA A 110 -16.49 -9.23 -8.24
N VAL A 111 -16.98 -8.97 -7.03
CA VAL A 111 -18.39 -9.21 -6.67
C VAL A 111 -19.32 -8.21 -7.37
N GLU A 112 -18.98 -6.92 -7.40
CA GLU A 112 -19.76 -5.87 -8.09
C GLU A 112 -19.89 -6.15 -9.59
N ARG A 113 -18.84 -6.67 -10.23
CA ARG A 113 -18.84 -7.07 -11.65
C ARG A 113 -19.43 -8.46 -11.91
N GLY A 114 -19.77 -9.22 -10.86
CA GLY A 114 -20.32 -10.58 -10.99
C GLY A 114 -19.31 -11.67 -11.36
N LEU A 115 -18.01 -11.40 -11.19
CA LEU A 115 -16.92 -12.37 -11.44
C LEU A 115 -16.79 -13.40 -10.31
N ILE A 116 -17.12 -13.00 -9.08
CA ILE A 116 -17.10 -13.85 -7.88
C ILE A 116 -18.45 -13.74 -7.17
N ALA A 117 -18.98 -14.86 -6.69
CA ALA A 117 -20.22 -14.85 -5.92
C ALA A 117 -20.03 -14.16 -4.56
N PRO A 118 -21.02 -13.36 -4.09
CA PRO A 118 -20.96 -12.81 -2.74
C PRO A 118 -20.91 -13.94 -1.70
N LEU A 119 -20.22 -13.70 -0.59
CA LEU A 119 -20.20 -14.65 0.52
C LEU A 119 -21.62 -14.86 1.04
N ALA A 120 -22.04 -16.12 1.15
CA ALA A 120 -23.29 -16.46 1.81
C ALA A 120 -23.14 -16.09 3.30
N GLY A 121 -23.98 -15.16 3.77
CA GLY A 121 -24.04 -14.71 5.16
C GLY A 121 -24.70 -15.71 6.09
#